data_AF-A0A6P6QL66-F1
#
_entry.id   AF-A0A6P6QL66-F1
#
_cell.length_a   1.000
_cell.length_b   1.000
_cell.length_c   1.000
_cell.angle_alpha   90.00
_cell.angle_beta   90.00
_cell.angle_gamma   90.00
#
_symmetry.space_group_name_H-M   'P 1'
#
loop_
_entity.id
_entity.type
_entity.pdbx_description
1 polymer ?
#
loop_
_entity_poly.entity_id
_entity_poly.type
_entity_poly.pdbx_seq_one_letter_code
_entity_poly.pdbx_strand_id
1 'polypeptide(L)'
;MATIVTSTRFTDEYQLYEELGKGAFSVVRRCVKKSTGQEYAAKIINTKKLSARDHQKLEREARICRLLKHPNIVRLHDSISEEGFHYLVFDLVTGGELFEDIVAREFYSEADASHCINQILESVSHIHQHDIVHRDLKPENLLLASKMKGAAVKLADFGLAIEVQGDQQAWFGFAGTPGYLSPEVLRKDPYGKPVDIWACGVILYILLVGYPPFWDEDQHKLYQQIKAGAYDFPSPEWDTVTAEAKNLINQMLTINPAKRITADQALKHPWVCQRSTVASMIHRQETVECLRKFNARRKLKGAILTTMLVSRNFSVMGRQHTSPAAPTTSTAALAQEACKSLLNKKSDGVKPQTNNSKNSVVSSSTKDSSISSTAPMGSTESCNTTEEEDMKVSVGGASIETDSAVVSQCSASEEPAPQPEASPPCPAPTDPPHDLKNVAWSSSGQSSCPDLEPAVPASASTTPGGSSVHRQQSRKQEIIKITEQLIEAINNGDFEAYTRICDPGLTSFEPEALGNLVEGMDFHKFYFENLLSKNSKPVHTTILNPHVHLIGEDAACIAYIRLTQYMDSQGRPRSSQSEETRVWHRRDAKWLNIHFHCSGAPAAPLQ
;
A
#
# COMPACT_ATOMS: atom_id res chain seq x y z
N MET A 1 43.68 -10.11 34.12
CA MET A 1 42.51 -9.23 34.27
C MET A 1 41.59 -9.51 33.10
N ALA A 2 40.30 -9.75 33.34
CA ALA A 2 39.33 -9.90 32.24
C ALA A 2 39.07 -8.52 31.63
N THR A 3 39.26 -8.38 30.32
CA THR A 3 38.93 -7.14 29.60
C THR A 3 37.43 -6.93 29.67
N ILE A 4 36.99 -5.89 30.38
CA ILE A 4 35.58 -5.50 30.42
C ILE A 4 35.22 -5.02 29.02
N VAL A 5 34.50 -5.86 28.27
CA VAL A 5 33.79 -5.42 27.06
C VAL A 5 32.65 -4.56 27.56
N THR A 6 32.86 -3.25 27.61
CA THR A 6 31.79 -2.28 27.86
C THR A 6 30.79 -2.41 26.73
N SER A 7 29.64 -3.03 27.00
CA SER A 7 28.50 -3.04 26.09
C SER A 7 28.11 -1.59 25.83
N THR A 8 28.49 -1.05 24.68
CA THR A 8 28.25 0.36 24.35
C THR A 8 26.76 0.57 24.15
N ARG A 9 26.14 1.33 25.05
CA ARG A 9 24.74 1.73 24.88
C ARG A 9 24.68 2.81 23.82
N PHE A 10 23.63 2.80 23.01
CA PHE A 10 23.34 3.84 22.05
C PHE A 10 23.38 5.22 22.72
N THR A 11 22.79 5.32 23.91
CA THR A 11 22.74 6.56 24.69
C THR A 11 24.07 7.00 25.29
N ASP A 12 25.12 6.17 25.29
CA ASP A 12 26.47 6.58 25.68
C ASP A 12 27.16 7.31 24.51
N GLU A 13 27.07 6.78 23.29
CA GLU A 13 27.74 7.33 22.09
C GLU A 13 26.94 8.37 21.29
N TYR A 14 25.61 8.28 21.30
CA TYR A 14 24.71 9.07 20.45
C TYR A 14 23.64 9.82 21.25
N GLN A 15 23.20 10.95 20.70
CA GLN A 15 22.07 11.75 21.21
C GLN A 15 20.91 11.71 20.20
N LEU A 16 19.70 11.34 20.63
CA LEU A 16 18.49 11.36 19.79
C LEU A 16 17.86 12.76 19.70
N TYR A 17 17.28 13.05 18.54
CA TYR A 17 16.52 14.26 18.22
C TYR A 17 15.17 13.90 17.55
N GLU A 18 14.63 14.71 16.63
CA GLU A 18 13.30 14.54 16.05
C GLU A 18 13.10 13.24 15.25
N GLU A 19 11.83 12.88 15.06
CA GLU A 19 11.41 11.77 14.20
C GLU A 19 11.47 12.18 12.73
N LEU A 20 12.08 11.34 11.90
CA LEU A 20 12.20 11.51 10.45
C LEU A 20 11.23 10.61 9.69
N GLY A 21 10.78 9.51 10.30
CA GLY A 21 9.80 8.59 9.72
C GLY A 21 9.49 7.40 10.61
N LYS A 22 8.42 6.67 10.28
CA LYS A 22 7.88 5.57 11.10
C LYS A 22 7.47 4.40 10.23
N GLY A 23 7.85 3.19 10.66
CA GLY A 23 7.46 1.91 10.07
C GLY A 23 6.75 1.02 11.09
N ALA A 24 6.36 -0.18 10.68
CA ALA A 24 5.50 -1.06 11.49
C ALA A 24 6.09 -1.45 12.87
N PHE A 25 7.41 -1.62 12.96
CA PHE A 25 8.11 -2.00 14.20
C PHE A 25 9.28 -1.08 14.56
N SER A 26 9.46 0.02 13.82
CA SER A 26 10.64 0.86 13.89
C SER A 26 10.32 2.34 13.72
N VAL A 27 11.08 3.19 14.39
CA VAL A 27 11.05 4.65 14.20
C VAL A 27 12.43 5.10 13.73
N VAL A 28 12.49 5.94 12.71
CA VAL A 28 13.73 6.59 12.27
C VAL A 28 13.79 7.99 12.90
N ARG A 29 14.86 8.28 13.64
CA ARG A 29 15.09 9.59 14.29
C ARG A 29 16.44 10.15 13.88
N ARG A 30 16.58 11.47 13.81
CA ARG A 30 17.91 12.09 13.69
C ARG A 30 18.70 11.82 14.98
N CYS A 31 19.99 11.53 14.85
CA CYS A 31 20.89 11.45 15.99
C CYS A 31 22.24 12.10 15.71
N VAL A 32 22.98 12.44 16.76
CA VAL A 32 24.31 13.05 16.68
C VAL A 32 25.30 12.20 17.48
N LYS A 33 26.46 11.86 16.90
CA LYS A 33 27.51 11.11 17.62
C LYS A 33 28.32 12.05 18.50
N LYS A 34 28.21 11.89 19.82
CA LYS A 34 28.71 12.85 20.82
C LYS A 34 30.21 13.14 20.72
N SER A 35 31.02 12.15 20.32
CA SER A 35 32.47 12.28 20.19
C SER A 35 32.93 13.13 18.99
N THR A 36 32.04 13.41 18.04
CA THR A 36 32.40 14.07 16.76
C THR A 36 31.48 15.23 16.37
N GLY A 37 30.27 15.31 16.93
CA GLY A 37 29.23 16.23 16.47
C GLY A 37 28.59 15.85 15.13
N GLN A 38 29.00 14.74 14.50
CA GLN A 38 28.47 14.29 13.21
C GLN A 38 27.02 13.78 13.34
N GLU A 39 26.17 14.17 12.39
CA GLU A 39 24.75 13.78 12.33
C GLU A 39 24.53 12.50 11.51
N TYR A 40 23.52 11.73 11.92
CA TYR A 40 23.12 10.42 11.37
C TYR A 40 21.60 10.21 11.49
N ALA A 41 21.08 9.18 10.84
CA ALA A 41 19.70 8.69 11.02
C ALA A 41 19.71 7.34 11.77
N ALA A 42 19.12 7.28 12.96
CA ALA A 42 18.98 6.04 13.72
C ALA A 42 17.61 5.39 13.44
N LYS A 43 17.60 4.23 12.77
CA LYS A 43 16.44 3.33 12.69
C LYS A 43 16.41 2.51 13.98
N ILE A 44 15.46 2.82 14.86
CA ILE A 44 15.24 2.21 16.18
C ILE A 44 14.16 1.15 16.03
N ILE A 45 14.53 -0.13 16.09
CA ILE A 45 13.60 -1.27 16.00
C ILE A 45 13.28 -1.78 17.41
N ASN A 46 12.00 -1.97 17.74
CA ASN A 46 11.59 -2.59 19.01
C ASN A 46 11.64 -4.12 18.86
N THR A 47 12.68 -4.76 19.38
CA THR A 47 12.89 -6.21 19.24
C THR A 47 11.92 -7.04 20.09
N LYS A 48 11.33 -6.48 21.17
CA LYS A 48 10.27 -7.13 21.97
C LYS A 48 8.97 -7.33 21.18
N LYS A 49 8.76 -6.61 20.08
CA LYS A 49 7.59 -6.74 19.18
C LYS A 49 7.83 -7.63 17.95
N LEU A 50 9.04 -8.17 17.77
CA LEU A 50 9.37 -8.99 16.60
C LEU A 50 9.09 -10.48 16.84
N SER A 51 8.61 -11.16 15.80
CA SER A 51 8.65 -12.63 15.78
C SER A 51 10.09 -13.12 15.59
N ALA A 52 10.38 -14.38 15.93
CA ALA A 52 11.69 -14.99 15.66
C ALA A 52 12.09 -14.89 14.17
N ARG A 53 11.12 -14.96 13.25
CA ARG A 53 11.33 -14.78 11.81
C ARG A 53 11.72 -13.35 11.45
N ASP A 54 11.17 -12.35 12.14
CA ASP A 54 11.50 -10.95 11.90
C ASP A 54 12.83 -10.55 12.52
N HIS A 55 13.24 -11.20 13.62
CA HIS A 55 14.59 -11.10 14.17
C HIS A 55 15.65 -11.55 13.14
N GLN A 56 15.44 -12.70 12.48
CA GLN A 56 16.32 -13.18 11.40
C GLN A 56 16.35 -12.23 10.17
N LYS A 57 15.26 -11.51 9.88
CA LYS A 57 15.26 -10.47 8.82
C LYS A 57 16.12 -9.28 9.24
N LEU A 58 16.00 -8.83 10.49
CA LEU A 58 16.78 -7.72 11.04
C LEU A 58 18.29 -8.03 11.04
N GLU A 59 18.69 -9.24 11.44
CA GLU A 59 20.08 -9.70 11.36
C GLU A 59 20.62 -9.72 9.91
N ARG A 60 19.78 -10.15 8.95
CA ARG A 60 20.13 -10.10 7.52
C ARG A 60 20.27 -8.67 7.02
N GLU A 61 19.32 -7.78 7.34
CA GLU A 61 19.35 -6.36 6.96
C GLU A 61 20.63 -5.70 7.49
N ALA A 62 20.94 -5.89 8.78
CA ALA A 62 22.14 -5.34 9.41
C ALA A 62 23.45 -5.87 8.76
N ARG A 63 23.50 -7.15 8.41
CA ARG A 63 24.65 -7.76 7.72
C ARG A 63 24.83 -7.20 6.31
N ILE A 64 23.76 -7.19 5.51
CA ILE A 64 23.75 -6.65 4.14
C ILE A 64 24.19 -5.19 4.14
N CYS A 65 23.56 -4.35 4.95
CA CYS A 65 23.87 -2.92 5.02
C CYS A 65 25.30 -2.62 5.52
N ARG A 66 25.94 -3.52 6.27
CA ARG A 66 27.34 -3.40 6.71
C ARG A 66 28.36 -3.75 5.62
N LEU A 67 27.99 -4.61 4.67
CA LEU A 67 28.81 -4.95 3.51
C LEU A 67 28.82 -3.82 2.47
N LEU A 68 27.64 -3.24 2.20
CA LEU A 68 27.43 -2.29 1.12
C LEU A 68 28.05 -0.91 1.40
N LYS A 69 28.97 -0.48 0.53
CA LYS A 69 29.68 0.80 0.63
C LYS A 69 29.78 1.45 -0.76
N HIS A 70 28.76 2.25 -1.09
CA HIS A 70 28.64 2.92 -2.38
C HIS A 70 28.11 4.35 -2.19
N PRO A 71 28.56 5.37 -2.95
CA PRO A 71 28.05 6.75 -2.84
C PRO A 71 26.52 6.82 -2.97
N ASN A 72 25.95 6.05 -3.89
CA ASN A 72 24.51 5.98 -4.17
C ASN A 72 23.73 4.96 -3.32
N ILE A 73 24.27 4.55 -2.17
CA ILE A 73 23.56 3.74 -1.17
C ILE A 73 23.57 4.51 0.16
N VAL A 74 22.50 4.42 0.94
CA VAL A 74 22.46 4.91 2.33
C VAL A 74 23.31 3.98 3.20
N ARG A 75 24.49 4.43 3.61
CA ARG A 75 25.47 3.60 4.32
C ARG A 75 25.07 3.36 5.77
N LEU A 76 25.23 2.12 6.26
CA LEU A 76 25.22 1.80 7.68
C LEU A 76 26.61 2.08 8.30
N HIS A 77 26.63 2.87 9.36
CA HIS A 77 27.83 3.19 10.14
C HIS A 77 27.95 2.31 11.37
N ASP A 78 26.83 2.07 12.07
CA ASP A 78 26.81 1.33 13.33
C ASP A 78 25.56 0.46 13.50
N SER A 79 25.66 -0.59 14.31
CA SER A 79 24.56 -1.50 14.65
C SER A 79 24.69 -1.92 16.11
N ILE A 80 23.87 -1.30 16.97
CA ILE A 80 23.92 -1.45 18.43
C ILE A 80 22.66 -2.21 18.87
N SER A 81 22.84 -3.30 19.60
CA SER A 81 21.74 -4.09 20.16
C SER A 81 21.66 -3.88 21.68
N GLU A 82 20.48 -3.53 22.17
CA GLU A 82 20.17 -3.32 23.59
C GLU A 82 19.00 -4.21 24.04
N GLU A 83 18.64 -4.17 25.32
CA GLU A 83 17.53 -4.95 25.85
C GLU A 83 16.17 -4.46 25.32
N GLY A 84 15.71 -5.10 24.24
CA GLY A 84 14.42 -4.82 23.61
C GLY A 84 14.44 -3.79 22.49
N PHE A 85 15.61 -3.25 22.14
CA PHE A 85 15.79 -2.33 21.03
C PHE A 85 17.04 -2.67 20.22
N HIS A 86 16.97 -2.46 18.91
CA HIS A 86 18.13 -2.52 18.01
C HIS A 86 18.22 -1.19 17.26
N TYR A 87 19.38 -0.57 17.26
CA TYR A 87 19.67 0.69 16.62
C TYR A 87 20.55 0.44 15.40
N LEU A 88 20.05 0.80 14.21
CA LEU A 88 20.84 0.84 12.98
C LEU A 88 21.11 2.31 12.62
N VAL A 89 22.38 2.70 12.63
CA VAL A 89 22.81 4.10 12.44
C VAL A 89 23.28 4.29 11.01
N PHE A 90 22.51 5.03 10.23
CA PHE A 90 22.71 5.26 8.79
C PHE A 90 23.16 6.70 8.48
N ASP A 91 23.65 6.93 7.25
CA ASP A 91 23.76 8.27 6.65
C ASP A 91 22.47 9.07 6.90
N LEU A 92 22.60 10.31 7.40
CA LEU A 92 21.47 11.24 7.39
C LEU A 92 21.30 11.80 5.97
N VAL A 93 20.15 11.51 5.35
CA VAL A 93 19.76 12.07 4.05
C VAL A 93 18.65 13.11 4.23
N THR A 94 18.82 14.30 3.65
CA THR A 94 17.95 15.47 3.92
C THR A 94 17.21 16.01 2.69
N GLY A 95 17.45 15.43 1.51
CA GLY A 95 16.80 15.83 0.26
C GLY A 95 15.36 15.32 0.09
N GLY A 96 14.97 14.29 0.85
CA GLY A 96 13.65 13.65 0.72
C GLY A 96 13.61 12.61 -0.41
N GLU A 97 12.41 12.27 -0.88
CA GLU A 97 12.19 11.33 -2.00
C GLU A 97 12.52 11.98 -3.35
N LEU A 98 13.27 11.30 -4.21
CA LEU A 98 13.65 11.76 -5.56
C LEU A 98 12.43 12.25 -6.38
N PHE A 99 11.33 11.52 -6.30
CA PHE A 99 10.12 11.82 -7.06
C PHE A 99 9.42 13.11 -6.60
N GLU A 100 9.63 13.55 -5.35
CA GLU A 100 9.09 14.81 -4.84
C GLU A 100 9.92 16.00 -5.32
N ASP A 101 11.25 15.85 -5.34
CA ASP A 101 12.17 16.86 -5.86
C ASP A 101 11.93 17.13 -7.35
N ILE A 102 11.76 16.08 -8.17
CA ILE A 102 11.42 16.25 -9.60
C ILE A 102 10.16 17.09 -9.80
N VAL A 103 9.12 16.89 -8.96
CA VAL A 103 7.86 17.65 -9.02
C VAL A 103 8.00 19.12 -8.62
N ALA A 104 9.08 19.47 -7.91
CA ALA A 104 9.44 20.82 -7.47
C ALA A 104 10.43 21.54 -8.42
N ARG A 105 10.95 20.88 -9.45
CA ARG A 105 11.85 21.50 -10.43
C ARG A 105 11.08 22.33 -11.46
N GLU A 106 11.60 23.51 -11.78
CA GLU A 106 11.14 24.34 -12.90
C GLU A 106 11.48 23.74 -14.28
N PHE A 107 12.47 22.85 -14.32
CA PHE A 107 12.93 22.18 -15.53
C PHE A 107 13.23 20.71 -15.26
N TYR A 108 12.76 19.86 -16.17
CA TYR A 108 12.95 18.42 -16.14
C TYR A 108 12.87 17.86 -17.57
N SER A 109 13.80 16.98 -17.92
CA SER A 109 14.05 16.47 -19.27
C SER A 109 14.40 14.96 -19.26
N GLU A 110 14.56 14.34 -20.44
CA GLU A 110 15.08 12.97 -20.50
C GLU A 110 16.51 12.88 -19.99
N ALA A 111 17.33 13.92 -20.17
CA ALA A 111 18.68 13.94 -19.63
C ALA A 111 18.68 13.89 -18.08
N ASP A 112 17.73 14.55 -17.43
CA ASP A 112 17.54 14.45 -15.98
C ASP A 112 17.12 13.04 -15.56
N ALA A 113 16.16 12.42 -16.27
CA ALA A 113 15.73 11.04 -16.04
C ALA A 113 16.88 10.04 -16.24
N SER A 114 17.68 10.23 -17.29
CA SER A 114 18.91 9.47 -17.59
C SER A 114 19.96 9.64 -16.49
N HIS A 115 20.07 10.82 -15.88
CA HIS A 115 20.96 11.03 -14.73
C HIS A 115 20.49 10.30 -13.47
N CYS A 116 19.19 10.31 -13.22
CA CYS A 116 18.59 9.59 -12.09
C CYS A 116 18.75 8.08 -12.26
N ILE A 117 18.38 7.51 -13.42
CA ILE A 117 18.47 6.05 -13.62
C ILE A 117 19.93 5.56 -13.63
N ASN A 118 20.88 6.37 -14.10
CA ASN A 118 22.30 6.01 -14.04
C ASN A 118 22.75 5.76 -12.59
N GLN A 119 22.51 6.72 -11.68
CA GLN A 119 22.83 6.57 -10.25
C GLN A 119 22.10 5.40 -9.57
N ILE A 120 20.87 5.12 -10.00
CA ILE A 120 20.11 3.94 -9.54
C ILE A 120 20.81 2.66 -10.02
N LEU A 121 21.16 2.57 -11.31
CA LEU A 121 21.85 1.42 -11.89
C LEU A 121 23.26 1.21 -11.34
N GLU A 122 24.00 2.27 -11.00
CA GLU A 122 25.28 2.18 -10.28
C GLU A 122 25.07 1.51 -8.92
N SER A 123 24.05 1.93 -8.16
CA SER A 123 23.70 1.30 -6.88
C SER A 123 23.26 -0.17 -7.04
N VAL A 124 22.49 -0.49 -8.09
CA VAL A 124 22.00 -1.85 -8.37
C VAL A 124 23.12 -2.78 -8.85
N SER A 125 24.01 -2.29 -9.72
CA SER A 125 25.23 -3.00 -10.13
C SER A 125 26.09 -3.33 -8.90
N HIS A 126 26.34 -2.35 -8.02
CA HIS A 126 27.13 -2.56 -6.81
C HIS A 126 26.55 -3.65 -5.89
N ILE A 127 25.23 -3.68 -5.65
CA ILE A 127 24.63 -4.75 -4.83
C ILE A 127 24.64 -6.11 -5.54
N HIS A 128 24.45 -6.15 -6.86
CA HIS A 128 24.50 -7.38 -7.67
C HIS A 128 25.90 -7.98 -7.72
N GLN A 129 26.95 -7.17 -7.68
CA GLN A 129 28.35 -7.61 -7.55
C GLN A 129 28.69 -8.18 -6.16
N HIS A 130 27.91 -7.83 -5.13
CA HIS A 130 28.01 -8.38 -3.77
C HIS A 130 26.99 -9.52 -3.53
N ASP A 131 26.45 -10.11 -4.61
CA ASP A 131 25.42 -11.15 -4.57
C ASP A 131 24.19 -10.78 -3.71
N ILE A 132 23.80 -9.51 -3.69
CA ILE A 132 22.61 -9.02 -2.99
C ILE A 132 21.54 -8.61 -3.99
N VAL A 133 20.30 -9.05 -3.75
CA VAL A 133 19.10 -8.66 -4.52
C VAL A 133 18.17 -7.85 -3.62
N HIS A 134 17.73 -6.68 -4.09
CA HIS A 134 16.96 -5.72 -3.28
C HIS A 134 15.50 -6.14 -3.10
N ARG A 135 14.85 -6.60 -4.18
CA ARG A 135 13.46 -7.08 -4.28
C ARG A 135 12.33 -6.06 -4.00
N ASP A 136 12.64 -4.88 -3.51
CA ASP A 136 11.65 -3.81 -3.27
C ASP A 136 12.14 -2.44 -3.76
N LEU A 137 12.68 -2.39 -4.98
CA LEU A 137 13.00 -1.12 -5.65
C LEU A 137 11.71 -0.40 -6.06
N LYS A 138 11.57 0.84 -5.58
CA LYS A 138 10.38 1.70 -5.77
C LYS A 138 10.69 3.15 -5.41
N PRO A 139 9.87 4.14 -5.81
CA PRO A 139 10.06 5.56 -5.50
C PRO A 139 10.33 5.91 -4.03
N GLU A 140 9.67 5.22 -3.08
CA GLU A 140 9.87 5.42 -1.64
C GLU A 140 11.32 5.19 -1.20
N ASN A 141 12.02 4.27 -1.87
CA ASN A 141 13.36 3.79 -1.50
C ASN A 141 14.47 4.53 -2.26
N LEU A 142 14.12 5.60 -2.98
CA LEU A 142 15.03 6.44 -3.76
C LEU A 142 15.08 7.85 -3.16
N LEU A 143 16.07 8.08 -2.32
CA LEU A 143 16.21 9.31 -1.55
C LEU A 143 17.30 10.22 -2.14
N LEU A 144 17.22 11.53 -1.87
CA LEU A 144 18.27 12.48 -2.23
C LEU A 144 19.13 12.81 -1.00
N ALA A 145 20.45 12.81 -1.20
CA ALA A 145 21.42 13.06 -0.13
C ALA A 145 21.18 14.41 0.58
N SER A 146 20.83 15.46 -0.16
CA SER A 146 20.49 16.78 0.35
C SER A 146 19.54 17.52 -0.60
N LYS A 147 19.10 18.73 -0.22
CA LYS A 147 18.29 19.63 -1.08
C LYS A 147 19.13 20.48 -2.05
N MET A 148 20.43 20.24 -2.15
CA MET A 148 21.28 21.00 -3.08
C MET A 148 21.03 20.55 -4.53
N LYS A 149 21.06 21.49 -5.48
CA LYS A 149 20.99 21.16 -6.91
C LYS A 149 22.12 20.18 -7.27
N GLY A 150 21.78 19.05 -7.90
CA GLY A 150 22.74 17.98 -8.21
C GLY A 150 23.08 17.05 -7.04
N ALA A 151 22.29 17.03 -5.96
CA ALA A 151 22.45 16.04 -4.89
C ALA A 151 22.34 14.60 -5.42
N ALA A 152 23.19 13.71 -4.90
CA ALA A 152 23.20 12.32 -5.32
C ALA A 152 21.91 11.57 -4.90
N VAL A 153 21.45 10.69 -5.78
CA VAL A 153 20.42 9.69 -5.48
C VAL A 153 21.04 8.58 -4.64
N LYS A 154 20.38 8.21 -3.55
CA LYS A 154 20.77 7.15 -2.62
C LYS A 154 19.65 6.12 -2.47
N LEU A 155 19.97 4.86 -2.77
CA LEU A 155 19.13 3.71 -2.50
C LEU A 155 19.05 3.43 -0.99
N ALA A 156 17.84 3.21 -0.48
CA ALA A 156 17.53 2.98 0.92
C ALA A 156 16.63 1.74 1.14
N ASP A 157 16.53 1.30 2.40
CA ASP A 157 15.69 0.21 2.92
C ASP A 157 15.90 -1.20 2.32
N PHE A 158 16.91 -1.90 2.85
CA PHE A 158 17.22 -3.29 2.51
C PHE A 158 16.40 -4.32 3.31
N GLY A 159 15.29 -3.94 3.96
CA GLY A 159 14.51 -4.83 4.83
C GLY A 159 13.90 -6.06 4.14
N LEU A 160 13.80 -6.06 2.81
CA LEU A 160 13.40 -7.22 1.99
C LEU A 160 14.54 -7.86 1.19
N ALA A 161 15.77 -7.36 1.32
CA ALA A 161 16.91 -7.85 0.56
C ALA A 161 17.32 -9.29 0.94
N ILE A 162 17.99 -9.96 0.01
CA ILE A 162 18.53 -11.32 0.16
C ILE A 162 19.95 -11.41 -0.38
N GLU A 163 20.72 -12.34 0.17
CA GLU A 163 21.95 -12.84 -0.43
C GLU A 163 21.61 -14.01 -1.37
N VAL A 164 22.25 -14.03 -2.54
CA VAL A 164 22.23 -15.15 -3.51
C VAL A 164 23.64 -15.77 -3.59
N GLN A 165 23.85 -16.73 -4.49
CA GLN A 165 25.19 -17.31 -4.74
C GLN A 165 25.52 -17.15 -6.23
N GLY A 166 26.33 -16.15 -6.58
CA GLY A 166 26.56 -15.77 -7.96
C GLY A 166 25.24 -15.52 -8.69
N ASP A 167 25.06 -16.23 -9.81
CA ASP A 167 23.85 -16.13 -10.65
C ASP A 167 22.84 -17.27 -10.41
N GLN A 168 23.01 -18.05 -9.34
CA GLN A 168 22.03 -19.08 -8.95
C GLN A 168 20.68 -18.45 -8.62
N GLN A 169 19.61 -19.03 -9.16
CA GLN A 169 18.23 -18.62 -8.92
C GLN A 169 17.54 -19.63 -8.02
N ALA A 170 16.76 -19.13 -7.04
CA ALA A 170 15.98 -19.97 -6.13
C ALA A 170 14.64 -19.30 -5.79
N TRP A 171 13.75 -20.05 -5.15
CA TRP A 171 12.49 -19.49 -4.67
C TRP A 171 12.67 -18.85 -3.29
N PHE A 172 12.94 -17.54 -3.27
CA PHE A 172 13.12 -16.77 -2.02
C PHE A 172 11.79 -16.25 -1.42
N GLY A 173 10.66 -16.82 -1.84
CA GLY A 173 9.31 -16.43 -1.42
C GLY A 173 8.75 -15.22 -2.17
N PHE A 174 7.46 -14.95 -1.96
CA PHE A 174 6.75 -13.81 -2.53
C PHE A 174 6.97 -12.56 -1.66
N ALA A 175 7.67 -11.56 -2.17
CA ALA A 175 7.97 -10.30 -1.49
C ALA A 175 8.18 -9.17 -2.52
N GLY A 176 7.91 -7.93 -2.11
CA GLY A 176 8.01 -6.72 -2.94
C GLY A 176 6.66 -6.01 -3.12
N THR A 177 6.70 -4.79 -3.67
CA THR A 177 5.52 -3.93 -3.86
C THR A 177 4.78 -4.25 -5.18
N PRO A 178 3.45 -4.50 -5.20
CA PRO A 178 2.72 -5.10 -6.33
C PRO A 178 2.98 -4.57 -7.74
N GLY A 179 3.09 -3.26 -7.93
CA GLY A 179 3.34 -2.64 -9.25
C GLY A 179 4.78 -2.75 -9.77
N TYR A 180 5.71 -3.21 -8.93
CA TYR A 180 7.15 -3.36 -9.24
C TYR A 180 7.60 -4.83 -9.23
N LEU A 181 6.69 -5.76 -8.90
CA LEU A 181 6.96 -7.20 -8.95
C LEU A 181 7.23 -7.65 -10.39
N SER A 182 8.18 -8.53 -10.58
CA SER A 182 8.52 -9.10 -11.89
C SER A 182 7.68 -10.33 -12.24
N PRO A 183 7.56 -10.70 -13.53
CA PRO A 183 6.73 -11.81 -13.98
C PRO A 183 7.07 -13.14 -13.31
N GLU A 184 8.35 -13.46 -13.16
CA GLU A 184 8.84 -14.69 -12.53
C GLU A 184 8.42 -14.80 -11.05
N VAL A 185 8.45 -13.71 -10.28
CA VAL A 185 7.96 -13.71 -8.88
C VAL A 185 6.45 -13.96 -8.81
N LEU A 186 5.68 -13.42 -9.76
CA LEU A 186 4.23 -13.64 -9.85
C LEU A 186 3.83 -15.03 -10.35
N ARG A 187 4.69 -15.68 -11.16
CA ARG A 187 4.53 -17.09 -11.58
C ARG A 187 4.97 -18.08 -10.50
N LYS A 188 5.73 -17.62 -9.51
CA LYS A 188 6.42 -18.42 -8.48
C LYS A 188 7.60 -19.24 -9.03
N ASP A 189 8.20 -18.76 -10.11
CA ASP A 189 9.43 -19.33 -10.66
C ASP A 189 10.62 -18.99 -9.73
N PRO A 190 11.71 -19.79 -9.73
CA PRO A 190 12.99 -19.38 -9.16
C PRO A 190 13.43 -18.03 -9.74
N TYR A 191 14.05 -17.18 -8.93
CA TYR A 191 14.48 -15.86 -9.35
C TYR A 191 15.79 -15.44 -8.67
N GLY A 192 16.35 -14.30 -9.11
CA GLY A 192 17.59 -13.72 -8.58
C GLY A 192 17.73 -12.25 -9.00
N LYS A 193 18.97 -11.80 -9.25
CA LYS A 193 19.33 -10.41 -9.63
C LYS A 193 18.41 -9.74 -10.68
N PRO A 194 17.89 -10.42 -11.73
CA PRO A 194 17.04 -9.77 -12.74
C PRO A 194 15.74 -9.14 -12.24
N VAL A 195 15.21 -9.51 -11.04
CA VAL A 195 13.97 -8.90 -10.51
C VAL A 195 14.13 -7.41 -10.24
N ASP A 196 15.33 -6.98 -9.83
CA ASP A 196 15.64 -5.58 -9.56
C ASP A 196 15.66 -4.76 -10.86
N ILE A 197 16.13 -5.35 -11.97
CA ILE A 197 16.15 -4.66 -13.28
C ILE A 197 14.75 -4.45 -13.84
N TRP A 198 13.83 -5.38 -13.59
CA TRP A 198 12.42 -5.17 -13.93
C TRP A 198 11.85 -3.96 -13.21
N ALA A 199 12.11 -3.85 -11.90
CA ALA A 199 11.70 -2.69 -11.10
C ALA A 199 12.38 -1.39 -11.58
N CYS A 200 13.65 -1.42 -11.99
CA CYS A 200 14.31 -0.29 -12.67
C CYS A 200 13.59 0.13 -13.96
N GLY A 201 13.09 -0.83 -14.76
CA GLY A 201 12.29 -0.55 -15.97
C GLY A 201 10.97 0.16 -15.64
N VAL A 202 10.27 -0.31 -14.60
CA VAL A 202 9.05 0.34 -14.09
C VAL A 202 9.34 1.76 -13.59
N ILE A 203 10.43 1.94 -12.84
CA ILE A 203 10.88 3.25 -12.33
C ILE A 203 11.23 4.19 -13.48
N LEU A 204 11.98 3.73 -14.48
CA LEU A 204 12.38 4.52 -15.65
C LEU A 204 11.16 4.97 -16.47
N TYR A 205 10.17 4.09 -16.66
CA TYR A 205 8.91 4.45 -17.32
C TYR A 205 8.21 5.60 -16.57
N ILE A 206 8.06 5.51 -15.24
CA ILE A 206 7.44 6.58 -14.44
C ILE A 206 8.29 7.86 -14.48
N LEU A 207 9.62 7.77 -14.49
CA LEU A 207 10.50 8.94 -14.61
C LEU A 207 10.32 9.71 -15.93
N LEU A 208 9.80 9.08 -17.00
CA LEU A 208 9.67 9.70 -18.33
C LEU A 208 8.29 10.30 -18.63
N VAL A 209 7.22 9.76 -18.03
CA VAL A 209 5.82 10.21 -18.28
C VAL A 209 4.96 10.39 -17.03
N GLY A 210 5.43 9.99 -15.85
CA GLY A 210 4.78 10.27 -14.57
C GLY A 210 3.63 9.34 -14.18
N TYR A 211 3.41 8.26 -14.92
CA TYR A 211 2.47 7.18 -14.58
C TYR A 211 3.14 5.80 -14.77
N PRO A 212 2.67 4.73 -14.09
CA PRO A 212 3.28 3.40 -14.19
C PRO A 212 2.86 2.66 -15.48
N PRO A 213 3.71 1.75 -16.00
CA PRO A 213 3.42 0.91 -17.17
C PRO A 213 2.36 -0.16 -16.91
N PHE A 214 2.17 -0.56 -15.66
CA PHE A 214 1.17 -1.56 -15.25
C PHE A 214 0.28 -0.96 -14.17
N TRP A 215 -1.03 -0.94 -14.40
CA TRP A 215 -1.98 -0.45 -13.42
C TRP A 215 -3.38 -1.05 -13.60
N ASP A 216 -3.97 -1.45 -12.47
CA ASP A 216 -5.40 -1.77 -12.34
C ASP A 216 -5.82 -1.45 -10.88
N GLU A 217 -7.14 -1.42 -10.62
CA GLU A 217 -7.70 -1.42 -9.26
C GLU A 217 -7.78 -2.83 -8.69
N ASP A 218 -8.01 -3.83 -9.55
CA ASP A 218 -7.97 -5.24 -9.22
C ASP A 218 -6.52 -5.75 -9.26
N GLN A 219 -6.00 -6.16 -8.11
CA GLN A 219 -4.65 -6.72 -8.00
C GLN A 219 -4.45 -7.97 -8.87
N HIS A 220 -5.50 -8.76 -9.12
CA HIS A 220 -5.40 -9.94 -9.97
C HIS A 220 -5.17 -9.54 -11.43
N LYS A 221 -5.87 -8.53 -11.94
CA LYS A 221 -5.69 -7.99 -13.29
C LYS A 221 -4.33 -7.32 -13.45
N LEU A 222 -3.89 -6.53 -12.46
CA LEU A 222 -2.53 -5.99 -12.42
C LEU A 222 -1.48 -7.11 -12.56
N TYR A 223 -1.63 -8.21 -11.82
CA TYR A 223 -0.72 -9.35 -11.93
C TYR A 223 -0.83 -10.08 -13.28
N GLN A 224 -1.98 -10.05 -13.96
CA GLN A 224 -2.10 -10.56 -15.33
C GLN A 224 -1.35 -9.67 -16.33
N GLN A 225 -1.52 -8.33 -16.26
CA GLN A 225 -0.79 -7.36 -17.09
C GLN A 225 0.74 -7.57 -16.97
N ILE A 226 1.26 -7.59 -15.73
CA ILE A 226 2.68 -7.80 -15.45
C ILE A 226 3.16 -9.14 -16.02
N LYS A 227 2.45 -10.26 -15.76
CA LYS A 227 2.84 -11.58 -16.27
C LYS A 227 2.81 -11.69 -17.80
N ALA A 228 1.97 -10.89 -18.47
CA ALA A 228 1.91 -10.79 -19.91
C ALA A 228 2.92 -9.80 -20.50
N GLY A 229 3.57 -8.97 -19.69
CA GLY A 229 4.36 -7.83 -20.15
C GLY A 229 3.52 -6.80 -20.92
N ALA A 230 2.22 -6.70 -20.60
CA ALA A 230 1.27 -5.84 -21.29
C ALA A 230 1.41 -4.39 -20.82
N TYR A 231 2.33 -3.66 -21.46
CA TYR A 231 2.47 -2.21 -21.41
C TYR A 231 2.69 -1.68 -22.83
N ASP A 232 2.45 -0.39 -23.04
CA ASP A 232 2.63 0.30 -24.30
C ASP A 232 3.27 1.70 -24.08
N PHE A 233 3.38 2.45 -25.17
CA PHE A 233 3.91 3.82 -25.19
C PHE A 233 2.87 4.75 -25.84
N PRO A 234 1.78 5.08 -25.13
CA PRO A 234 0.64 5.78 -25.72
C PRO A 234 0.95 7.23 -26.09
N SER A 235 0.33 7.69 -27.18
CA SER A 235 0.33 9.09 -27.60
C SER A 235 -0.65 9.91 -26.75
N PRO A 236 -0.37 11.21 -26.48
CA PRO A 236 0.73 11.99 -27.04
C PRO A 236 2.04 11.98 -26.22
N GLU A 237 2.01 11.56 -24.94
CA GLU A 237 3.13 11.82 -24.01
C GLU A 237 4.42 11.11 -24.44
N TRP A 238 4.29 9.94 -25.07
CA TRP A 238 5.42 9.16 -25.59
C TRP A 238 5.89 9.57 -26.98
N ASP A 239 5.15 10.39 -27.75
CA ASP A 239 5.53 10.74 -29.13
C ASP A 239 6.85 11.54 -29.15
N THR A 240 7.06 12.34 -28.10
CA THR A 240 8.27 13.16 -27.89
C THR A 240 9.42 12.42 -27.19
N VAL A 241 9.21 11.16 -26.79
CA VAL A 241 10.23 10.36 -26.08
C VAL A 241 11.11 9.61 -27.07
N THR A 242 12.43 9.71 -26.88
CA THR A 242 13.44 9.10 -27.77
C THR A 242 13.26 7.60 -27.94
N ALA A 243 13.66 7.08 -29.10
CA ALA A 243 13.60 5.65 -29.41
C ALA A 243 14.52 4.85 -28.48
N GLU A 244 15.63 5.44 -28.07
CA GLU A 244 16.65 4.85 -27.19
C GLU A 244 16.15 4.73 -25.74
N ALA A 245 15.37 5.69 -25.24
CA ALA A 245 14.67 5.57 -23.95
C ALA A 245 13.69 4.39 -23.94
N LYS A 246 12.83 4.32 -24.96
CA LYS A 246 11.86 3.22 -25.17
C LYS A 246 12.57 1.88 -25.31
N ASN A 247 13.69 1.84 -26.04
CA ASN A 247 14.51 0.65 -26.21
C ASN A 247 15.10 0.15 -24.88
N LEU A 248 15.61 1.04 -24.03
CA LEU A 248 16.12 0.66 -22.71
C LEU A 248 15.00 0.10 -21.82
N ILE A 249 13.82 0.74 -21.82
CA ILE A 249 12.64 0.22 -21.12
C ILE A 249 12.28 -1.19 -21.62
N ASN A 250 12.24 -1.42 -22.92
CA ASN A 250 11.94 -2.73 -23.49
C ASN A 250 12.95 -3.82 -23.03
N GLN A 251 14.23 -3.47 -22.96
CA GLN A 251 15.28 -4.36 -22.48
C GLN A 251 15.17 -4.66 -20.96
N MET A 252 14.71 -3.70 -20.15
CA MET A 252 14.45 -3.88 -18.71
C MET A 252 13.14 -4.63 -18.42
N LEU A 253 12.06 -4.32 -19.14
CA LEU A 253 10.74 -4.95 -19.05
C LEU A 253 10.62 -6.22 -19.92
N THR A 254 11.75 -6.86 -20.22
CA THR A 254 11.77 -8.15 -20.90
C THR A 254 11.28 -9.26 -19.95
N ILE A 255 10.24 -9.98 -20.37
CA ILE A 255 9.51 -10.96 -19.56
C ILE A 255 10.39 -12.14 -19.13
N ASN A 256 11.29 -12.61 -20.00
CA ASN A 256 12.21 -13.70 -19.70
C ASN A 256 13.44 -13.14 -18.95
N PRO A 257 13.65 -13.48 -17.66
CA PRO A 257 14.75 -12.90 -16.87
C PRO A 257 16.14 -13.25 -17.41
N ALA A 258 16.31 -14.35 -18.15
CA ALA A 258 17.59 -14.71 -18.80
C ALA A 258 17.88 -13.93 -20.09
N LYS A 259 16.89 -13.20 -20.63
CA LYS A 259 17.05 -12.27 -21.78
C LYS A 259 16.98 -10.80 -21.36
N ARG A 260 16.66 -10.52 -20.09
CA ARG A 260 16.58 -9.17 -19.53
C ARG A 260 17.98 -8.60 -19.39
N ILE A 261 18.14 -7.32 -19.71
CA ILE A 261 19.42 -6.61 -19.57
C ILE A 261 19.93 -6.66 -18.12
N THR A 262 21.24 -6.71 -17.92
CA THR A 262 21.85 -6.58 -16.57
C THR A 262 22.12 -5.12 -16.21
N ALA A 263 22.39 -4.82 -14.93
CA ALA A 263 22.74 -3.45 -14.52
C ALA A 263 23.99 -2.93 -15.28
N ASP A 264 25.03 -3.76 -15.42
CA ASP A 264 26.27 -3.39 -16.10
C ASP A 264 26.11 -3.20 -17.62
N GLN A 265 25.13 -3.88 -18.23
CA GLN A 265 24.75 -3.67 -19.62
C GLN A 265 23.92 -2.39 -19.77
N ALA A 266 22.98 -2.13 -18.85
CA ALA A 266 22.15 -0.94 -18.85
C ALA A 266 22.96 0.35 -18.62
N LEU A 267 24.00 0.32 -17.78
CA LEU A 267 24.95 1.43 -17.60
C LEU A 267 25.72 1.77 -18.89
N LYS A 268 25.88 0.80 -19.80
CA LYS A 268 26.55 0.96 -21.10
C LYS A 268 25.57 1.25 -22.25
N HIS A 269 24.28 1.37 -21.97
CA HIS A 269 23.27 1.70 -22.99
C HIS A 269 23.47 3.15 -23.45
N PRO A 270 23.39 3.46 -24.77
CA PRO A 270 23.65 4.81 -25.28
C PRO A 270 22.84 5.91 -24.61
N TRP A 271 21.57 5.66 -24.26
CA TRP A 271 20.72 6.63 -23.58
C TRP A 271 21.21 6.99 -22.16
N VAL A 272 22.00 6.10 -21.53
CA VAL A 272 22.58 6.27 -20.19
C VAL A 272 23.99 6.84 -20.25
N CYS A 273 24.87 6.27 -21.08
CA CYS A 273 26.29 6.63 -21.13
C CYS A 273 26.63 7.75 -22.14
N GLN A 274 25.78 7.99 -23.15
CA GLN A 274 25.92 9.07 -24.15
C GLN A 274 24.80 10.11 -24.00
N ARG A 275 24.36 10.34 -22.75
CA ARG A 275 23.23 11.22 -22.39
C ARG A 275 23.25 12.58 -23.10
N SER A 276 24.41 13.22 -23.21
CA SER A 276 24.55 14.56 -23.81
C SER A 276 24.23 14.62 -25.31
N THR A 277 24.24 13.50 -26.01
CA THR A 277 23.94 13.41 -27.45
C THR A 277 22.68 12.59 -27.76
N VAL A 278 22.26 11.70 -26.85
CA VAL A 278 21.16 10.75 -27.08
C VAL A 278 19.89 11.11 -26.32
N ALA A 279 19.98 11.63 -25.09
CA ALA A 279 18.79 11.92 -24.28
C ALA A 279 18.23 13.32 -24.62
N SER A 280 16.91 13.42 -24.78
CA SER A 280 16.26 14.70 -25.09
C SER A 280 16.43 15.75 -23.98
N MET A 281 16.87 16.94 -24.37
CA MET A 281 16.98 18.13 -23.50
C MET A 281 15.69 18.97 -23.49
N ILE A 282 14.59 18.48 -24.07
CA ILE A 282 13.30 19.21 -24.09
C ILE A 282 12.65 19.12 -22.71
N HIS A 283 12.10 20.25 -22.23
CA HIS A 283 11.37 20.28 -20.98
C HIS A 283 10.02 19.54 -21.09
N ARG A 284 9.76 18.62 -20.16
CA ARG A 284 8.56 17.76 -20.12
C ARG A 284 7.57 18.19 -19.03
N GLN A 285 6.92 19.35 -19.18
CA GLN A 285 5.98 19.91 -18.19
C GLN A 285 4.83 18.93 -17.85
N GLU A 286 4.22 18.28 -18.84
CA GLU A 286 3.13 17.31 -18.64
C GLU A 286 3.54 16.12 -17.77
N THR A 287 4.81 15.68 -17.90
CA THR A 287 5.40 14.62 -17.06
C THR A 287 5.49 15.05 -15.60
N VAL A 288 5.89 16.30 -15.32
CA VAL A 288 5.96 16.87 -13.97
C VAL A 288 4.57 16.92 -13.32
N GLU A 289 3.53 17.25 -14.09
CA GLU A 289 2.14 17.27 -13.62
C GLU A 289 1.56 15.87 -13.36
N CYS A 290 1.91 14.89 -14.20
CA CYS A 290 1.54 13.48 -13.98
C CYS A 290 2.25 12.91 -12.74
N LEU A 291 3.55 13.17 -12.58
CA LEU A 291 4.32 12.80 -11.38
C LEU A 291 3.70 13.38 -10.10
N ARG A 292 3.23 14.63 -10.12
CA ARG A 292 2.54 15.26 -8.98
C ARG A 292 1.28 14.49 -8.56
N LYS A 293 0.45 14.08 -9.54
CA LYS A 293 -0.76 13.26 -9.31
C LYS A 293 -0.39 11.86 -8.80
N PHE A 294 0.64 11.24 -9.38
CA PHE A 294 1.15 9.92 -9.00
C PHE A 294 1.65 9.91 -7.55
N ASN A 295 2.48 10.87 -7.15
CA ASN A 295 3.00 10.97 -5.79
C ASN A 295 1.90 11.18 -4.76
N ALA A 296 0.94 12.08 -5.02
CA ALA A 296 -0.20 12.28 -4.12
C ALA A 296 -1.02 10.98 -3.93
N ARG A 297 -1.30 10.26 -5.04
CA ARG A 297 -1.99 8.96 -5.00
C ARG A 297 -1.20 7.89 -4.25
N ARG A 298 0.12 7.85 -4.46
CA ARG A 298 1.06 6.90 -3.84
C ARG A 298 1.18 7.14 -2.34
N LYS A 299 1.42 8.37 -1.88
CA LYS A 299 1.48 8.71 -0.45
C LYS A 299 0.17 8.43 0.27
N LEU A 300 -0.97 8.74 -0.34
CA LEU A 300 -2.29 8.39 0.23
C LEU A 300 -2.46 6.87 0.38
N LYS A 301 -2.12 6.08 -0.66
CA LYS A 301 -2.17 4.61 -0.58
C LYS A 301 -1.17 4.04 0.43
N GLY A 302 0.04 4.60 0.51
CA GLY A 302 1.10 4.17 1.43
C GLY A 302 0.78 4.46 2.89
N ALA A 303 0.17 5.63 3.19
CA ALA A 303 -0.37 5.93 4.51
C ALA A 303 -1.44 4.91 4.92
N ILE A 304 -2.46 4.71 4.07
CA ILE A 304 -3.53 3.71 4.30
C ILE A 304 -2.94 2.31 4.51
N LEU A 305 -1.99 1.87 3.68
CA LEU A 305 -1.38 0.55 3.82
C LEU A 305 -0.52 0.42 5.08
N THR A 306 0.17 1.48 5.50
CA THR A 306 0.96 1.49 6.75
C THR A 306 0.04 1.31 7.96
N THR A 307 -1.05 2.08 8.00
CA THR A 307 -2.15 1.95 8.95
C THR A 307 -2.71 0.52 8.99
N MET A 308 -3.02 -0.07 7.83
CA MET A 308 -3.47 -1.47 7.73
C MET A 308 -2.41 -2.51 8.14
N LEU A 309 -1.12 -2.27 7.91
CA LEU A 309 -0.03 -3.22 8.21
C LEU A 309 0.39 -3.22 9.68
N VAL A 310 0.42 -2.04 10.31
CA VAL A 310 0.52 -1.92 11.78
C VAL A 310 -0.61 -2.72 12.43
N SER A 311 -1.83 -2.61 11.89
CA SER A 311 -3.02 -3.36 12.32
C SER A 311 -3.00 -4.87 11.97
N ARG A 312 -2.14 -5.33 11.06
CA ARG A 312 -2.13 -6.72 10.55
C ARG A 312 -1.00 -7.60 11.10
N ASN A 313 0.15 -7.04 11.47
CA ASN A 313 1.27 -7.83 12.00
C ASN A 313 0.97 -8.50 13.36
N PHE A 314 -0.06 -8.06 14.07
CA PHE A 314 -0.60 -8.73 15.26
C PHE A 314 -1.52 -9.95 14.95
N SER A 315 -1.80 -10.24 13.67
CA SER A 315 -2.77 -11.29 13.26
C SER A 315 -2.19 -12.68 12.99
N VAL A 316 -0.95 -12.75 12.49
CA VAL A 316 -0.58 -13.81 11.52
C VAL A 316 -0.17 -15.15 12.14
N MET A 317 -0.09 -15.27 13.47
CA MET A 317 0.52 -16.44 14.14
C MET A 317 -0.45 -17.58 14.53
N GLY A 318 -1.51 -17.85 13.76
CA GLY A 318 -2.38 -19.01 14.03
C GLY A 318 -3.51 -19.27 13.03
N ARG A 319 -3.24 -20.03 11.97
CA ARG A 319 -4.29 -20.74 11.20
C ARG A 319 -3.78 -22.11 10.72
N GLN A 320 -4.40 -23.18 11.23
CA GLN A 320 -4.55 -24.46 10.53
C GLN A 320 -6.02 -24.91 10.65
N HIS A 321 -6.45 -25.67 9.62
CA HIS A 321 -7.78 -26.18 9.27
C HIS A 321 -8.85 -26.42 10.36
N THR A 322 -10.11 -26.10 10.05
CA THR A 322 -11.24 -27.06 9.83
C THR A 322 -12.43 -26.40 9.09
N SER A 323 -13.37 -27.22 8.58
CA SER A 323 -14.46 -26.92 7.62
C SER A 323 -15.73 -26.23 8.20
N PRO A 324 -16.68 -25.73 7.37
CA PRO A 324 -17.76 -24.83 7.80
C PRO A 324 -19.11 -25.53 8.12
N ALA A 325 -20.00 -24.80 8.80
CA ALA A 325 -21.41 -25.15 9.03
C ALA A 325 -22.36 -24.03 8.57
N ALA A 326 -23.65 -24.36 8.41
CA ALA A 326 -24.65 -23.66 7.59
C ALA A 326 -25.31 -22.41 8.24
N PRO A 327 -26.02 -21.55 7.46
CA PRO A 327 -26.47 -20.23 7.90
C PRO A 327 -27.90 -20.20 8.47
N THR A 328 -28.20 -19.18 9.30
CA THR A 328 -29.57 -18.82 9.71
C THR A 328 -29.79 -17.30 9.63
N THR A 329 -30.67 -16.91 8.71
CA THR A 329 -31.64 -15.78 8.71
C THR A 329 -31.24 -14.38 9.21
N SER A 330 -31.62 -13.37 8.40
CA SER A 330 -31.13 -11.98 8.40
C SER A 330 -31.64 -11.08 9.54
N THR A 331 -30.70 -10.37 10.19
CA THR A 331 -30.91 -9.28 11.16
C THR A 331 -31.38 -7.94 10.54
N ALA A 332 -31.47 -7.83 9.21
CA ALA A 332 -31.60 -6.55 8.50
C ALA A 332 -32.93 -5.80 8.72
N ALA A 333 -34.00 -6.48 9.14
CA ALA A 333 -35.34 -5.87 9.29
C ALA A 333 -35.43 -4.85 10.44
N LEU A 334 -34.69 -5.06 11.54
CA LEU A 334 -34.81 -4.24 12.75
C LEU A 334 -34.08 -2.89 12.66
N ALA A 335 -33.03 -2.79 11.83
CA ALA A 335 -32.23 -1.57 11.70
C ALA A 335 -32.99 -0.41 11.01
N GLN A 336 -34.00 -0.72 10.19
CA GLN A 336 -34.71 0.28 9.39
C GLN A 336 -35.72 1.13 10.19
N GLU A 337 -36.17 0.63 11.34
CA GLU A 337 -37.18 1.29 12.17
C GLU A 337 -36.56 2.31 13.14
N ALA A 338 -35.38 2.00 13.69
CA ALA A 338 -34.64 2.89 14.59
C ALA A 338 -34.20 4.22 13.91
N CYS A 339 -33.81 4.19 12.63
CA CYS A 339 -33.35 5.40 11.93
C CYS A 339 -34.45 6.45 11.69
N LYS A 340 -35.74 6.11 11.81
CA LYS A 340 -36.84 7.07 11.61
C LYS A 340 -37.19 7.87 12.86
N SER A 341 -36.97 7.35 14.07
CA SER A 341 -37.41 8.03 15.31
C SER A 341 -36.45 9.12 15.79
N LEU A 342 -35.16 9.03 15.44
CA LEU A 342 -34.10 9.93 15.92
C LEU A 342 -33.98 11.25 15.14
N LEU A 343 -34.57 11.37 13.95
CA LEU A 343 -34.44 12.56 13.09
C LEU A 343 -35.50 13.65 13.34
N ASN A 344 -36.56 13.35 14.10
CA ASN A 344 -37.66 14.28 14.39
C ASN A 344 -37.80 14.59 15.89
N LYS A 345 -36.89 15.40 16.45
CA LYS A 345 -37.14 16.14 17.69
C LYS A 345 -36.39 17.48 17.69
N LYS A 346 -37.14 18.57 17.50
CA LYS A 346 -36.66 19.94 17.75
C LYS A 346 -37.19 20.40 19.10
N SER A 347 -36.42 21.29 19.72
CA SER A 347 -36.54 21.77 21.11
C SER A 347 -37.87 22.43 21.47
N ASP A 348 -38.35 22.14 22.69
CA ASP A 348 -38.99 23.12 23.58
C ASP A 348 -38.60 22.81 25.04
N GLY A 349 -38.39 23.85 25.85
CA GLY A 349 -37.70 23.72 27.15
C GLY A 349 -38.54 24.07 28.37
N VAL A 350 -38.14 23.55 29.54
CA VAL A 350 -38.64 23.97 30.87
C VAL A 350 -37.45 24.18 31.83
N LYS A 351 -37.59 25.17 32.71
CA LYS A 351 -36.54 25.83 33.51
C LYS A 351 -35.93 24.95 34.63
N PRO A 352 -34.64 25.15 34.98
CA PRO A 352 -34.13 24.90 36.33
C PRO A 352 -34.25 26.14 37.24
N GLN A 353 -34.51 25.93 38.53
CA GLN A 353 -34.37 26.98 39.56
C GLN A 353 -32.91 27.18 39.95
N THR A 354 -32.47 28.44 40.03
CA THR A 354 -31.16 28.83 40.58
C THR A 354 -31.30 29.36 42.01
N ASN A 355 -30.32 29.08 42.87
CA ASN A 355 -30.06 29.90 44.06
C ASN A 355 -28.58 30.24 44.19
N ASN A 356 -28.24 31.46 43.73
CA ASN A 356 -27.15 32.35 44.14
C ASN A 356 -25.86 31.80 44.76
N SER A 357 -24.72 32.21 44.18
CA SER A 357 -24.03 33.40 44.73
C SER A 357 -23.16 34.16 43.71
N LYS A 358 -23.14 35.48 43.91
CA LYS A 358 -22.43 36.59 43.26
C LYS A 358 -20.95 36.26 42.93
N ASN A 359 -20.28 36.89 41.95
CA ASN A 359 -20.21 38.35 41.79
C ASN A 359 -19.63 38.82 40.42
N SER A 360 -20.13 39.93 39.86
CA SER A 360 -19.39 41.02 39.16
C SER A 360 -18.52 40.73 37.90
N VAL A 361 -18.45 41.57 36.83
CA VAL A 361 -19.24 42.75 36.38
C VAL A 361 -18.76 43.18 34.96
N VAL A 362 -19.58 43.96 34.21
CA VAL A 362 -19.24 44.76 32.98
C VAL A 362 -18.81 43.95 31.71
N SER A 363 -19.62 43.77 30.65
CA SER A 363 -20.31 44.71 29.72
C SER A 363 -19.40 45.29 28.61
N SER A 364 -19.85 45.58 27.38
CA SER A 364 -21.22 45.82 26.88
C SER A 364 -21.40 45.62 25.36
N SER A 365 -22.66 45.74 24.94
CA SER A 365 -23.15 46.39 23.70
C SER A 365 -23.10 45.70 22.31
N THR A 366 -24.21 45.00 21.97
CA THR A 366 -25.29 45.47 21.05
C THR A 366 -24.96 45.99 19.63
N LYS A 367 -25.78 45.81 18.57
CA LYS A 367 -27.25 45.55 18.50
C LYS A 367 -27.77 45.17 17.09
N ASP A 368 -29.05 44.73 17.07
CA ASP A 368 -30.12 45.02 16.09
C ASP A 368 -30.24 44.27 14.72
N SER A 369 -31.11 43.23 14.72
CA SER A 369 -32.49 43.21 14.14
C SER A 369 -32.74 43.42 12.62
N SER A 370 -33.72 42.79 11.93
CA SER A 370 -34.71 41.73 12.28
C SER A 370 -35.66 41.39 11.09
N ILE A 371 -36.45 40.29 11.20
CA ILE A 371 -37.84 40.10 10.64
C ILE A 371 -37.97 39.95 9.10
N SER A 372 -38.93 39.24 8.47
CA SER A 372 -39.96 38.19 8.77
C SER A 372 -40.81 37.99 7.49
N SER A 373 -41.53 36.91 7.15
CA SER A 373 -41.50 35.43 7.32
C SER A 373 -42.69 34.86 6.47
N THR A 374 -42.88 33.53 6.30
CA THR A 374 -44.18 32.78 6.12
C THR A 374 -43.99 31.33 5.61
N ALA A 375 -45.01 30.47 5.81
CA ALA A 375 -45.09 29.02 5.51
C ALA A 375 -46.19 28.77 4.42
N PRO A 376 -46.81 27.57 4.17
CA PRO A 376 -46.65 26.21 4.76
C PRO A 376 -46.82 24.95 3.83
N MET A 377 -46.49 23.76 4.39
CA MET A 377 -47.15 22.41 4.32
C MET A 377 -47.61 21.70 3.01
N GLY A 378 -47.39 20.36 2.96
CA GLY A 378 -48.37 19.39 2.37
C GLY A 378 -47.86 18.03 1.79
N SER A 379 -48.01 16.93 2.55
CA SER A 379 -48.61 15.58 2.23
C SER A 379 -48.24 14.76 0.94
N THR A 380 -48.38 13.41 0.78
CA THR A 380 -48.67 12.21 1.61
C THR A 380 -48.41 10.88 0.83
N GLU A 381 -47.88 9.84 1.49
CA GLU A 381 -48.16 8.36 1.51
C GLU A 381 -48.67 7.53 0.27
N SER A 382 -48.12 6.30 0.03
CA SER A 382 -48.82 4.99 0.26
C SER A 382 -48.14 3.68 -0.29
N CYS A 383 -48.56 2.53 0.27
CA CYS A 383 -47.93 1.21 0.47
C CYS A 383 -48.00 0.04 -0.59
N ASN A 384 -47.12 -0.98 -0.36
CA ASN A 384 -47.24 -2.48 -0.46
C ASN A 384 -47.62 -3.22 -1.77
N THR A 385 -46.97 -4.33 -2.19
CA THR A 385 -47.02 -5.70 -1.58
C THR A 385 -45.95 -6.69 -2.13
N THR A 386 -45.85 -7.90 -1.55
CA THR A 386 -44.83 -8.98 -1.70
C THR A 386 -45.25 -10.18 -2.57
N GLU A 387 -44.29 -10.99 -3.05
CA GLU A 387 -44.41 -12.47 -3.19
C GLU A 387 -43.03 -13.16 -3.36
N GLU A 388 -42.91 -14.43 -2.92
CA GLU A 388 -41.71 -15.30 -3.01
C GLU A 388 -42.05 -16.63 -3.71
N GLU A 389 -41.10 -17.26 -4.40
CA GLU A 389 -41.01 -18.73 -4.55
C GLU A 389 -39.55 -19.19 -4.74
N ASP A 390 -39.21 -20.40 -4.28
CA ASP A 390 -37.86 -21.00 -4.26
C ASP A 390 -37.95 -22.50 -4.65
N MET A 391 -36.95 -23.06 -5.34
CA MET A 391 -36.92 -24.49 -5.68
C MET A 391 -35.50 -25.07 -5.83
N LYS A 392 -35.29 -26.24 -5.21
CA LYS A 392 -33.98 -26.86 -4.93
C LYS A 392 -33.92 -28.34 -5.35
N VAL A 393 -32.83 -28.78 -6.01
CA VAL A 393 -32.41 -30.21 -6.04
C VAL A 393 -30.87 -30.41 -6.03
N SER A 394 -30.32 -30.56 -4.83
CA SER A 394 -29.56 -31.71 -4.29
C SER A 394 -28.67 -32.68 -5.13
N VAL A 395 -27.41 -32.80 -4.67
CA VAL A 395 -26.70 -34.05 -4.20
C VAL A 395 -25.75 -34.86 -5.11
N GLY A 396 -24.57 -35.16 -4.55
CA GLY A 396 -23.69 -36.29 -4.89
C GLY A 396 -22.30 -36.17 -4.23
N GLY A 397 -21.93 -37.04 -3.29
CA GLY A 397 -20.62 -37.01 -2.60
C GLY A 397 -20.12 -38.38 -2.15
N ALA A 398 -18.84 -38.46 -1.76
CA ALA A 398 -18.20 -39.64 -1.14
C ALA A 398 -16.95 -39.22 -0.34
N SER A 399 -16.45 -40.11 0.52
CA SER A 399 -15.56 -39.77 1.66
C SER A 399 -14.42 -40.78 1.84
N ILE A 400 -13.45 -40.48 2.73
CA ILE A 400 -12.55 -41.44 3.45
C ILE A 400 -11.42 -42.01 2.52
N GLU A 401 -10.17 -42.34 2.92
CA GLU A 401 -9.55 -42.63 4.23
C GLU A 401 -8.09 -42.10 4.37
N THR A 402 -7.47 -42.35 5.53
CA THR A 402 -6.08 -42.06 5.94
C THR A 402 -5.08 -43.15 5.55
N ASP A 403 -3.77 -42.85 5.43
CA ASP A 403 -2.75 -43.38 6.37
C ASP A 403 -1.36 -42.69 6.30
N SER A 404 -0.45 -43.08 7.18
CA SER A 404 0.78 -42.37 7.57
C SER A 404 2.08 -43.19 7.47
N ALA A 405 3.23 -42.50 7.35
CA ALA A 405 4.60 -43.02 7.53
C ALA A 405 5.08 -44.10 6.49
N VAL A 406 6.36 -44.45 6.31
CA VAL A 406 7.54 -44.32 7.20
C VAL A 406 8.84 -44.01 6.43
N VAL A 407 9.76 -43.37 7.16
CA VAL A 407 11.20 -43.12 6.93
C VAL A 407 11.99 -44.27 6.29
N SER A 408 12.90 -43.94 5.37
CA SER A 408 14.29 -44.47 5.39
C SER A 408 15.28 -43.57 4.66
N GLN A 409 16.36 -43.25 5.37
CA GLN A 409 17.55 -42.55 4.86
C GLN A 409 18.55 -43.58 4.32
N CYS A 410 19.33 -43.24 3.30
CA CYS A 410 20.81 -43.11 3.40
C CYS A 410 21.51 -43.02 2.03
N SER A 411 22.02 -41.84 1.76
CA SER A 411 23.46 -41.59 1.59
C SER A 411 24.32 -42.52 0.70
N ALA A 412 24.60 -42.00 -0.50
CA ALA A 412 25.90 -41.44 -0.88
C ALA A 412 27.05 -42.30 -1.47
N SER A 413 27.86 -41.57 -2.25
CA SER A 413 29.29 -41.74 -2.52
C SER A 413 29.76 -42.50 -3.79
N GLU A 414 30.20 -41.66 -4.74
CA GLU A 414 31.54 -41.65 -5.35
C GLU A 414 31.81 -42.15 -6.79
N GLU A 415 32.61 -41.31 -7.45
CA GLU A 415 33.17 -41.30 -8.82
C GLU A 415 34.42 -42.22 -8.92
N PRO A 416 35.22 -42.33 -10.04
CA PRO A 416 35.48 -41.32 -11.09
C PRO A 416 35.61 -41.81 -12.57
N ALA A 417 35.82 -40.85 -13.49
CA ALA A 417 36.08 -41.02 -14.93
C ALA A 417 37.52 -41.51 -15.28
N PRO A 418 37.83 -41.82 -16.57
CA PRO A 418 38.32 -40.78 -17.50
C PRO A 418 37.94 -40.94 -19.01
N GLN A 419 38.26 -39.92 -19.84
CA GLN A 419 38.14 -39.89 -21.33
C GLN A 419 39.45 -40.33 -22.05
N PRO A 420 39.48 -40.44 -23.40
CA PRO A 420 39.96 -39.28 -24.22
C PRO A 420 39.41 -39.09 -25.68
N GLU A 421 39.53 -37.84 -26.16
CA GLU A 421 39.91 -37.32 -27.51
C GLU A 421 39.06 -37.40 -28.83
N ALA A 422 38.70 -36.19 -29.31
CA ALA A 422 39.09 -35.52 -30.59
C ALA A 422 38.35 -35.70 -31.97
N SER A 423 38.33 -34.58 -32.73
CA SER A 423 37.53 -34.24 -33.95
C SER A 423 38.36 -34.35 -35.29
N PRO A 424 38.07 -33.78 -36.52
CA PRO A 424 37.26 -32.60 -36.92
C PRO A 424 36.50 -32.72 -38.33
N PRO A 425 36.31 -31.72 -39.27
CA PRO A 425 34.96 -31.39 -39.82
C PRO A 425 34.78 -31.02 -41.35
N CYS A 426 33.52 -30.73 -41.79
CA CYS A 426 33.08 -29.83 -42.92
C CYS A 426 33.48 -30.18 -44.41
N PRO A 427 32.83 -29.67 -45.51
CA PRO A 427 32.34 -28.28 -45.76
C PRO A 427 31.04 -28.09 -46.63
N ALA A 428 30.78 -26.86 -47.10
CA ALA A 428 29.66 -26.41 -47.96
C ALA A 428 30.11 -25.99 -49.41
N PRO A 429 29.20 -25.57 -50.32
CA PRO A 429 29.55 -24.52 -51.30
C PRO A 429 28.43 -23.53 -51.79
N THR A 430 28.75 -22.23 -51.70
CA THR A 430 28.64 -21.06 -52.65
C THR A 430 27.54 -20.83 -53.74
N ASP A 431 27.11 -19.56 -53.77
CA ASP A 431 26.39 -18.65 -54.73
C ASP A 431 27.12 -18.28 -56.08
N PRO A 432 26.68 -17.30 -56.95
CA PRO A 432 25.37 -16.67 -57.31
C PRO A 432 25.16 -16.68 -58.89
N PRO A 433 24.86 -15.61 -59.71
CA PRO A 433 24.02 -14.37 -59.65
C PRO A 433 23.05 -14.11 -60.87
N HIS A 434 22.30 -12.97 -60.84
CA HIS A 434 21.56 -12.18 -61.90
C HIS A 434 20.06 -11.94 -61.54
N ASP A 435 19.37 -10.84 -61.88
CA ASP A 435 19.71 -9.42 -62.14
C ASP A 435 18.42 -8.53 -62.20
N LEU A 436 18.58 -7.19 -62.15
CA LEU A 436 17.67 -6.14 -62.68
C LEU A 436 16.24 -5.85 -62.11
N LYS A 437 16.14 -4.59 -61.61
CA LYS A 437 15.14 -3.52 -61.92
C LYS A 437 13.79 -3.36 -61.17
N ASN A 438 13.72 -2.22 -60.48
CA ASN A 438 12.54 -1.35 -60.34
C ASN A 438 11.80 -1.11 -61.67
N VAL A 439 10.48 -0.85 -61.60
CA VAL A 439 9.80 0.34 -62.17
C VAL A 439 8.36 0.38 -61.63
N ALA A 440 7.90 1.58 -61.24
CA ALA A 440 6.51 1.83 -60.88
C ALA A 440 5.67 2.18 -62.13
N TRP A 441 4.36 1.92 -62.11
CA TRP A 441 3.45 2.57 -63.03
C TRP A 441 2.10 2.91 -62.38
N SER A 442 1.75 4.19 -62.44
CA SER A 442 0.45 4.75 -62.11
C SER A 442 -0.18 5.30 -63.39
N SER A 443 -1.50 5.17 -63.58
CA SER A 443 -2.37 6.18 -64.23
C SER A 443 -3.82 5.69 -64.42
N SER A 444 -4.76 6.44 -63.84
CA SER A 444 -6.00 6.99 -64.43
C SER A 444 -6.94 6.19 -65.36
N GLY A 445 -8.25 6.29 -65.09
CA GLY A 445 -9.33 6.03 -66.07
C GLY A 445 -10.74 6.06 -65.46
N GLN A 446 -11.59 7.02 -65.84
CA GLN A 446 -12.94 7.23 -65.29
C GLN A 446 -14.03 6.38 -65.99
N SER A 447 -15.12 6.03 -65.28
CA SER A 447 -16.50 6.19 -65.81
C SER A 447 -17.62 5.98 -64.76
N SER A 448 -18.45 7.03 -64.58
CA SER A 448 -19.91 7.00 -64.34
C SER A 448 -20.53 6.44 -63.04
N CYS A 449 -21.24 7.32 -62.31
CA CYS A 449 -22.28 7.00 -61.30
C CYS A 449 -23.66 6.74 -61.99
N PRO A 450 -24.73 6.30 -61.26
CA PRO A 450 -25.47 7.20 -60.37
C PRO A 450 -25.97 6.63 -59.02
N ASP A 451 -26.08 7.55 -58.06
CA ASP A 451 -26.92 7.65 -56.85
C ASP A 451 -27.77 6.47 -56.32
N LEU A 452 -27.52 6.12 -55.04
CA LEU A 452 -28.54 5.82 -54.02
C LEU A 452 -28.07 6.34 -52.65
N GLU A 453 -29.01 6.73 -51.78
CA GLU A 453 -28.79 7.58 -50.60
C GLU A 453 -27.95 6.96 -49.45
N PRO A 454 -27.22 7.77 -48.66
CA PRO A 454 -26.61 7.34 -47.41
C PRO A 454 -27.55 7.50 -46.21
N ALA A 455 -27.78 6.41 -45.46
CA ALA A 455 -28.55 6.44 -44.23
C ALA A 455 -27.85 7.24 -43.11
N VAL A 456 -28.60 8.10 -42.44
CA VAL A 456 -28.12 8.96 -41.35
C VAL A 456 -27.87 8.13 -40.08
N PRO A 457 -26.68 8.20 -39.43
CA PRO A 457 -26.50 7.66 -38.09
C PRO A 457 -27.23 8.56 -37.08
N ALA A 458 -28.15 7.98 -36.31
CA ALA A 458 -28.85 8.72 -35.26
C ALA A 458 -27.87 9.25 -34.20
N SER A 459 -28.06 10.52 -33.82
CA SER A 459 -27.33 11.18 -32.73
C SER A 459 -27.46 10.41 -31.42
N ALA A 460 -26.35 9.86 -30.92
CA ALA A 460 -26.31 9.23 -29.59
C ALA A 460 -26.54 10.30 -28.51
N SER A 461 -27.68 10.22 -27.83
CA SER A 461 -28.00 11.10 -26.71
C SER A 461 -27.17 10.73 -25.48
N THR A 462 -26.43 11.71 -24.95
CA THR A 462 -25.54 11.53 -23.80
C THR A 462 -26.34 11.26 -22.53
N THR A 463 -26.37 10.01 -22.05
CA THR A 463 -26.97 9.65 -20.75
C THR A 463 -26.06 10.09 -19.58
N PRO A 464 -26.53 10.94 -18.64
CA PRO A 464 -25.71 11.44 -17.53
C PRO A 464 -25.63 10.46 -16.34
N GLY A 465 -25.46 9.16 -16.61
CA GLY A 465 -25.52 8.10 -15.58
C GLY A 465 -24.21 7.81 -14.85
N GLY A 466 -23.07 7.82 -15.55
CA GLY A 466 -21.80 7.29 -15.02
C GLY A 466 -21.21 8.06 -13.83
N SER A 467 -21.41 9.39 -13.78
CA SER A 467 -20.82 10.25 -12.74
C SER A 467 -21.45 10.04 -11.36
N SER A 468 -22.71 9.58 -11.30
CA SER A 468 -23.42 9.34 -10.03
C SER A 468 -22.95 8.05 -9.35
N VAL A 469 -22.81 6.95 -10.11
CA VAL A 469 -22.41 5.65 -9.57
C VAL A 469 -20.98 5.70 -9.02
N HIS A 470 -20.02 6.26 -9.77
CA HIS A 470 -18.65 6.43 -9.29
C HIS A 470 -18.56 7.34 -8.05
N ARG A 471 -19.40 8.39 -7.96
CA ARG A 471 -19.48 9.26 -6.78
C ARG A 471 -20.03 8.51 -5.56
N GLN A 472 -21.09 7.72 -5.73
CA GLN A 472 -21.64 6.88 -4.66
C GLN A 472 -20.64 5.83 -4.18
N GLN A 473 -19.94 5.15 -5.10
CA GLN A 473 -18.94 4.13 -4.75
C GLN A 473 -17.74 4.75 -4.01
N SER A 474 -17.28 5.92 -4.43
CA SER A 474 -16.25 6.70 -3.72
C SER A 474 -16.66 7.06 -2.29
N ARG A 475 -17.90 7.53 -2.09
CA ARG A 475 -18.46 7.83 -0.75
C ARG A 475 -18.64 6.58 0.11
N LYS A 476 -19.05 5.43 -0.46
CA LYS A 476 -19.10 4.16 0.29
C LYS A 476 -17.70 3.76 0.79
N GLN A 477 -16.67 3.93 -0.05
CA GLN A 477 -15.29 3.63 0.33
C GLN A 477 -14.75 4.60 1.40
N GLU A 478 -15.21 5.84 1.44
CA GLU A 478 -14.92 6.82 2.50
C GLU A 478 -15.47 6.37 3.86
N ILE A 479 -16.73 5.92 3.90
CA ILE A 479 -17.38 5.39 5.12
C ILE A 479 -16.70 4.11 5.63
N ILE A 480 -16.27 3.21 4.73
CA ILE A 480 -15.48 2.03 5.11
C ILE A 480 -14.16 2.47 5.76
N LYS A 481 -13.43 3.40 5.14
CA LYS A 481 -12.13 3.88 5.67
C LYS A 481 -12.22 4.52 7.04
N ILE A 482 -13.22 5.37 7.30
CA ILE A 482 -13.37 5.98 8.63
C ILE A 482 -13.82 4.96 9.69
N THR A 483 -14.55 3.91 9.27
CA THR A 483 -14.89 2.77 10.15
C THR A 483 -13.67 1.92 10.48
N GLU A 484 -12.79 1.67 9.51
CA GLU A 484 -11.50 0.99 9.73
C GLU A 484 -10.62 1.78 10.72
N GLN A 485 -10.52 3.11 10.56
CA GLN A 485 -9.77 3.99 11.49
C GLN A 485 -10.35 3.99 12.91
N LEU A 486 -11.68 3.96 13.05
CA LEU A 486 -12.33 3.91 14.36
C LEU A 486 -12.06 2.57 15.08
N ILE A 487 -12.17 1.46 14.36
CA ILE A 487 -11.88 0.12 14.88
C ILE A 487 -10.39 -0.01 15.26
N GLU A 488 -9.49 0.59 14.48
CA GLU A 488 -8.07 0.66 14.80
C GLU A 488 -7.80 1.46 16.08
N ALA A 489 -8.45 2.62 16.28
CA ALA A 489 -8.34 3.39 17.51
C ALA A 489 -8.76 2.56 18.74
N ILE A 490 -9.87 1.81 18.63
CA ILE A 490 -10.33 0.87 19.67
C ILE A 490 -9.27 -0.22 19.91
N ASN A 491 -8.80 -0.90 18.88
CA ASN A 491 -7.84 -2.01 19.02
C ASN A 491 -6.48 -1.57 19.60
N ASN A 492 -6.04 -0.34 19.31
CA ASN A 492 -4.79 0.23 19.82
C ASN A 492 -4.90 0.83 21.22
N GLY A 493 -6.11 0.97 21.78
CA GLY A 493 -6.34 1.71 23.02
C GLY A 493 -6.06 3.22 22.90
N ASP A 494 -6.15 3.78 21.69
CA ASP A 494 -5.94 5.21 21.43
C ASP A 494 -7.25 5.99 21.63
N PHE A 495 -7.50 6.40 22.87
CA PHE A 495 -8.68 7.16 23.24
C PHE A 495 -8.70 8.57 22.62
N GLU A 496 -7.55 9.15 22.30
CA GLU A 496 -7.46 10.47 21.67
C GLU A 496 -7.82 10.39 20.17
N ALA A 497 -7.45 9.31 19.47
CA ALA A 497 -7.97 9.02 18.14
C ALA A 497 -9.48 8.71 18.16
N TYR A 498 -9.94 7.89 19.12
CA TYR A 498 -11.35 7.54 19.26
C TYR A 498 -12.25 8.78 19.45
N THR A 499 -11.89 9.66 20.39
CA THR A 499 -12.65 10.90 20.68
C THR A 499 -12.59 11.95 19.56
N ARG A 500 -11.67 11.84 18.60
CA ARG A 500 -11.65 12.68 17.38
C ARG A 500 -12.58 12.16 16.26
N ILE A 501 -13.00 10.91 16.35
CA ILE A 501 -13.85 10.22 15.34
C ILE A 501 -15.28 10.02 15.86
N CYS A 502 -15.48 9.92 17.17
CA CYS A 502 -16.80 9.86 17.80
C CYS A 502 -17.35 11.25 18.11
N ASP A 503 -18.68 11.38 18.09
CA ASP A 503 -19.37 12.55 18.61
C ASP A 503 -19.29 12.58 20.15
N PRO A 504 -19.14 13.74 20.81
CA PRO A 504 -19.18 13.84 22.26
C PRO A 504 -20.48 13.30 22.89
N GLY A 505 -21.59 13.35 22.16
CA GLY A 505 -22.89 12.75 22.50
C GLY A 505 -23.16 11.44 21.76
N LEU A 506 -22.13 10.63 21.45
CA LEU A 506 -22.31 9.27 20.91
C LEU A 506 -23.29 8.49 21.78
N THR A 507 -24.28 7.87 21.14
CA THR A 507 -25.14 6.88 21.80
C THR A 507 -24.66 5.47 21.48
N SER A 508 -24.55 4.59 22.47
CA SER A 508 -24.15 3.18 22.29
C SER A 508 -25.17 2.20 22.89
N PHE A 509 -25.41 1.12 22.14
CA PHE A 509 -26.11 -0.08 22.61
C PHE A 509 -25.20 -1.28 22.39
N GLU A 510 -24.66 -1.85 23.45
CA GLU A 510 -23.65 -2.92 23.38
C GLU A 510 -23.83 -3.92 24.54
N PRO A 511 -23.33 -5.17 24.41
CA PRO A 511 -23.55 -6.21 25.41
C PRO A 511 -23.14 -5.80 26.83
N GLU A 512 -22.05 -5.04 26.94
CA GLU A 512 -21.52 -4.53 28.21
C GLU A 512 -22.41 -3.48 28.87
N ALA A 513 -23.31 -2.82 28.13
CA ALA A 513 -24.32 -1.92 28.68
C ALA A 513 -25.52 -2.67 29.31
N LEU A 514 -25.53 -4.02 29.27
CA LEU A 514 -26.54 -4.89 29.87
C LEU A 514 -27.98 -4.56 29.41
N GLY A 515 -28.13 -4.20 28.14
CA GLY A 515 -29.43 -3.85 27.52
C GLY A 515 -29.87 -2.40 27.72
N ASN A 516 -29.05 -1.53 28.31
CA ASN A 516 -29.31 -0.10 28.41
C ASN A 516 -28.74 0.65 27.20
N LEU A 517 -29.37 1.78 26.85
CA LEU A 517 -28.77 2.77 25.96
C LEU A 517 -27.84 3.67 26.78
N VAL A 518 -26.59 3.81 26.33
CA VAL A 518 -25.57 4.65 26.96
C VAL A 518 -25.35 5.90 26.09
N GLU A 519 -25.05 7.03 26.72
CA GLU A 519 -24.73 8.29 26.05
C GLU A 519 -23.38 8.83 26.53
N GLY A 520 -22.57 9.33 25.59
CA GLY A 520 -21.30 10.00 25.85
C GLY A 520 -20.06 9.09 25.85
N MET A 521 -18.93 9.70 26.19
CA MET A 521 -17.61 9.07 26.10
C MET A 521 -17.16 8.35 27.38
N ASP A 522 -17.76 8.64 28.54
CA ASP A 522 -17.23 8.17 29.84
C ASP A 522 -17.31 6.65 30.01
N PHE A 523 -18.36 6.01 29.48
CA PHE A 523 -18.48 4.55 29.47
C PHE A 523 -17.36 3.91 28.63
N HIS A 524 -17.17 4.40 27.40
CA HIS A 524 -16.10 3.96 26.50
C HIS A 524 -14.72 4.18 27.13
N LYS A 525 -14.49 5.35 27.74
CA LYS A 525 -13.23 5.73 28.40
C LYS A 525 -12.79 4.69 29.45
N PHE A 526 -13.72 4.13 30.21
CA PHE A 526 -13.41 3.07 31.18
C PHE A 526 -12.73 1.85 30.54
N TYR A 527 -13.17 1.40 29.36
CA TYR A 527 -12.55 0.29 28.62
C TYR A 527 -11.15 0.65 28.12
N PHE A 528 -10.98 1.86 27.59
CA PHE A 528 -9.68 2.36 27.14
C PHE A 528 -8.68 2.39 28.29
N GLU A 529 -9.07 2.93 29.45
CA GLU A 529 -8.20 3.05 30.63
C GLU A 529 -7.93 1.72 31.35
N ASN A 530 -8.87 0.76 31.35
CA ASN A 530 -8.78 -0.43 32.20
C ASN A 530 -8.65 -1.77 31.49
N LEU A 531 -9.20 -1.94 30.29
CA LEU A 531 -9.19 -3.21 29.55
C LEU A 531 -8.19 -3.17 28.38
N LEU A 532 -8.22 -2.10 27.58
CA LEU A 532 -7.42 -1.99 26.35
C LEU A 532 -5.96 -1.57 26.66
N SER A 533 -5.75 -0.59 27.56
CA SER A 533 -4.42 -0.11 27.97
C SER A 533 -3.50 -1.20 28.57
N LYS A 534 -4.10 -2.22 29.22
CA LYS A 534 -3.38 -3.32 29.88
C LYS A 534 -3.20 -4.53 28.97
N ASN A 535 -3.81 -4.52 27.78
CA ASN A 535 -3.78 -5.64 26.86
C ASN A 535 -2.47 -5.66 26.06
N SER A 536 -1.49 -6.39 26.57
CA SER A 536 -0.18 -6.55 25.91
C SER A 536 -0.18 -7.57 24.77
N LYS A 537 -1.31 -8.25 24.53
CA LYS A 537 -1.42 -9.36 23.58
C LYS A 537 -1.99 -8.92 22.23
N PRO A 538 -1.60 -9.60 21.13
CA PRO A 538 -2.16 -9.33 19.81
C PRO A 538 -3.69 -9.48 19.78
N VAL A 539 -4.38 -8.46 19.27
CA VAL A 539 -5.80 -8.53 18.87
C VAL A 539 -5.88 -8.15 17.40
N HIS A 540 -6.45 -9.02 16.58
CA HIS A 540 -6.73 -8.76 15.17
C HIS A 540 -8.22 -8.63 14.93
N THR A 541 -8.63 -7.59 14.21
CA THR A 541 -9.99 -7.46 13.70
C THR A 541 -10.01 -7.66 12.19
N THR A 542 -10.95 -8.47 11.70
CA THR A 542 -11.38 -8.50 10.29
C THR A 542 -12.81 -7.97 10.20
N ILE A 543 -13.06 -7.03 9.29
CA ILE A 543 -14.41 -6.61 8.88
C ILE A 543 -14.88 -7.55 7.76
N LEU A 544 -16.01 -8.22 7.96
CA LEU A 544 -16.63 -9.11 6.98
C LEU A 544 -17.96 -8.49 6.50
N ASN A 545 -18.19 -8.59 5.19
CA ASN A 545 -19.39 -8.13 4.50
C ASN A 545 -19.87 -6.71 4.92
N PRO A 546 -19.06 -5.64 4.73
CA PRO A 546 -19.48 -4.28 5.07
C PRO A 546 -20.57 -3.77 4.11
N HIS A 547 -21.77 -3.57 4.65
CA HIS A 547 -22.92 -3.01 3.93
C HIS A 547 -23.08 -1.53 4.27
N VAL A 548 -22.74 -0.65 3.31
CA VAL A 548 -22.87 0.81 3.46
C VAL A 548 -24.13 1.35 2.79
N HIS A 549 -24.97 2.03 3.59
CA HIS A 549 -26.13 2.79 3.18
C HIS A 549 -25.84 4.28 3.30
N LEU A 550 -25.83 5.00 2.17
CA LEU A 550 -25.67 6.47 2.16
C LEU A 550 -27.04 7.14 2.33
N ILE A 551 -27.14 8.12 3.22
CA ILE A 551 -28.39 8.81 3.55
C ILE A 551 -28.18 10.31 3.26
N GLY A 552 -28.57 10.75 2.08
CA GLY A 552 -28.29 12.12 1.61
C GLY A 552 -26.79 12.37 1.41
N GLU A 553 -26.34 13.60 1.70
CA GLU A 553 -24.94 14.01 1.57
C GLU A 553 -24.14 13.88 2.88
N ASP A 554 -24.78 14.14 4.02
CA ASP A 554 -24.12 14.26 5.32
C ASP A 554 -24.37 13.09 6.29
N ALA A 555 -25.14 12.06 5.92
CA ALA A 555 -25.33 10.89 6.76
C ALA A 555 -25.01 9.58 6.02
N ALA A 556 -24.59 8.58 6.78
CA ALA A 556 -24.41 7.22 6.32
C ALA A 556 -24.58 6.23 7.47
N CYS A 557 -24.98 5.00 7.14
CA CYS A 557 -24.97 3.87 8.05
C CYS A 557 -24.11 2.76 7.45
N ILE A 558 -23.36 2.06 8.29
CA ILE A 558 -22.61 0.86 7.91
C ILE A 558 -22.94 -0.26 8.89
N ALA A 559 -23.30 -1.42 8.37
CA ALA A 559 -23.45 -2.66 9.12
C ALA A 559 -22.40 -3.67 8.65
N TYR A 560 -21.76 -4.39 9.56
CA TYR A 560 -20.71 -5.36 9.26
C TYR A 560 -20.59 -6.42 10.37
N ILE A 561 -20.02 -7.56 10.00
CA ILE A 561 -19.60 -8.56 10.98
C ILE A 561 -18.15 -8.27 11.34
N ARG A 562 -17.86 -8.07 12.63
CA ARG A 562 -16.51 -7.93 13.15
C ARG A 562 -16.05 -9.28 13.71
N LEU A 563 -15.03 -9.85 13.08
CA LEU A 563 -14.34 -11.03 13.60
C LEU A 563 -13.09 -10.58 14.36
N THR A 564 -13.09 -10.76 15.68
CA THR A 564 -12.00 -10.36 16.58
C THR A 564 -11.25 -11.60 17.04
N GLN A 565 -10.00 -11.75 16.61
CA GLN A 565 -9.11 -12.85 16.98
C GLN A 565 -8.10 -12.35 18.03
N TYR A 566 -7.96 -13.05 19.15
CA TYR A 566 -7.14 -12.63 20.28
C TYR A 566 -6.51 -13.81 21.00
N MET A 567 -5.46 -13.57 21.80
CA MET A 567 -4.86 -14.59 22.65
C MET A 567 -5.45 -14.49 24.06
N ASP A 568 -6.00 -15.58 24.60
CA ASP A 568 -6.53 -15.59 25.98
C ASP A 568 -5.41 -15.50 27.03
N SER A 569 -5.79 -15.38 28.31
CA SER A 569 -4.87 -15.40 29.45
C SER A 569 -3.89 -16.58 29.43
N GLN A 570 -4.30 -17.76 28.96
CA GLN A 570 -3.46 -18.97 28.84
C GLN A 570 -2.54 -18.99 27.60
N GLY A 571 -2.62 -17.97 26.73
CA GLY A 571 -1.83 -17.91 25.51
C GLY A 571 -2.34 -18.81 24.39
N ARG A 572 -3.64 -19.12 24.39
CA ARG A 572 -4.29 -19.87 23.30
C ARG A 572 -5.01 -18.90 22.37
N PRO A 573 -5.00 -19.14 21.05
CA PRO A 573 -5.76 -18.33 20.11
C PRO A 573 -7.27 -18.58 20.29
N ARG A 574 -8.02 -17.48 20.40
CA ARG A 574 -9.48 -17.42 20.43
C ARG A 574 -9.99 -16.56 19.29
N SER A 575 -11.27 -16.67 18.98
CA SER A 575 -11.95 -15.75 18.07
C SER A 575 -13.37 -15.51 18.58
N SER A 576 -13.77 -14.25 18.61
CA SER A 576 -15.14 -13.81 18.87
C SER A 576 -15.69 -13.11 17.64
N GLN A 577 -17.02 -13.14 17.50
CA GLN A 577 -17.75 -12.44 16.45
C GLN A 577 -18.73 -11.47 17.11
N SER A 578 -18.76 -10.24 16.63
CA SER A 578 -19.84 -9.30 16.89
C SER A 578 -20.46 -8.82 15.58
N GLU A 579 -21.75 -8.54 15.61
CA GLU A 579 -22.46 -7.80 14.56
C GLU A 579 -22.49 -6.34 14.99
N GLU A 580 -21.84 -5.47 14.20
CA GLU A 580 -21.71 -4.05 14.53
C GLU A 580 -22.41 -3.19 13.48
N THR A 581 -23.18 -2.21 13.95
CA THR A 581 -23.78 -1.14 13.15
C THR A 581 -23.31 0.21 13.64
N ARG A 582 -22.89 1.08 12.72
CA ARG A 582 -22.45 2.45 13.02
C ARG A 582 -23.19 3.46 12.16
N VAL A 583 -23.69 4.51 12.80
CA VAL A 583 -24.26 5.67 12.12
C VAL A 583 -23.24 6.80 12.13
N TRP A 584 -23.00 7.34 10.95
CA TRP A 584 -22.05 8.40 10.66
C TRP A 584 -22.78 9.67 10.25
N HIS A 585 -22.40 10.80 10.83
CA HIS A 585 -22.88 12.12 10.44
C HIS A 585 -21.72 13.06 10.16
N ARG A 586 -21.79 13.80 9.07
CA ARG A 586 -20.77 14.77 8.66
C ARG A 586 -21.08 16.12 9.32
N ARG A 587 -20.14 16.66 10.09
CA ARG A 587 -20.20 18.02 10.68
C ARG A 587 -18.88 18.71 10.36
N ASP A 588 -18.94 19.97 9.90
CA ASP A 588 -17.75 20.76 9.52
C ASP A 588 -16.78 20.00 8.60
N ALA A 589 -17.34 19.32 7.59
CA ALA A 589 -16.66 18.43 6.64
C ALA A 589 -15.92 17.21 7.23
N LYS A 590 -16.18 16.85 8.50
CA LYS A 590 -15.64 15.63 9.16
C LYS A 590 -16.75 14.63 9.47
N TRP A 591 -16.49 13.35 9.23
CA TRP A 591 -17.39 12.27 9.65
C TRP A 591 -17.22 11.98 11.14
N LEU A 592 -18.32 12.02 11.89
CA LEU A 592 -18.39 11.64 13.29
C LEU A 592 -19.31 10.43 13.46
N ASN A 593 -18.90 9.45 14.26
CA ASN A 593 -19.78 8.36 14.68
C ASN A 593 -20.74 8.90 15.76
N ILE A 594 -22.04 8.91 15.46
CA ILE A 594 -23.09 9.47 16.35
C ILE A 594 -23.92 8.37 17.04
N HIS A 595 -23.92 7.16 16.49
CA HIS A 595 -24.56 6.00 17.12
C HIS A 595 -23.78 4.72 16.83
N PHE A 596 -23.69 3.84 17.83
CA PHE A 596 -23.07 2.52 17.75
C PHE A 596 -24.02 1.46 18.32
N HIS A 597 -24.17 0.36 17.61
CA HIS A 597 -24.86 -0.83 18.09
C HIS A 597 -23.94 -2.05 17.89
N CYS A 598 -23.71 -2.82 18.94
CA CYS A 598 -23.00 -4.10 18.93
C CYS A 598 -23.94 -5.21 19.43
N SER A 599 -23.93 -6.37 18.77
CA SER A 599 -24.62 -7.57 19.22
C SER A 599 -23.75 -8.82 19.06
N GLY A 600 -24.07 -9.89 19.81
CA GLY A 600 -23.25 -11.10 19.89
C GLY A 600 -22.26 -11.04 21.05
N ALA A 601 -20.97 -11.01 20.75
CA ALA A 601 -19.90 -10.93 21.76
C ALA A 601 -19.61 -9.48 22.22
N PRO A 602 -19.01 -9.29 23.41
CA PRO A 602 -18.50 -8.00 23.88
C PRO A 602 -17.64 -7.27 22.84
N ALA A 603 -17.79 -5.94 22.74
CA ALA A 603 -17.07 -5.09 21.79
C ALA A 603 -15.56 -5.02 22.06
N ALA A 604 -15.15 -5.31 23.30
CA ALA A 604 -13.77 -5.57 23.70
C ALA A 604 -13.62 -7.00 24.30
N PRO A 605 -12.65 -7.82 23.83
CA PRO A 605 -12.45 -9.16 24.40
C PRO A 605 -11.89 -9.09 25.82
N LEU A 606 -12.67 -9.57 26.79
CA LEU A 606 -12.21 -9.89 28.15
C LEU A 606 -11.18 -11.04 28.07
N GLN A 607 -9.95 -10.83 28.57
CA GLN A 607 -8.83 -11.79 28.53
C GLN A 607 -8.50 -12.41 29.89
#